data_AF-A0A6A6GAB3-F1
#
_entry.id   AF-A0A6A6GAB3-F1
#
_cell.length_a   1.000
_cell.length_b   1.000
_cell.length_c   1.000
_cell.angle_alpha   90.00
_cell.angle_beta   90.00
_cell.angle_gamma   90.00
#
_symmetry.space_group_name_H-M   'P 1'
#
loop_
_entity.id
_entity.type
_entity.pdbx_description
1 polymer ?
#
loop_
_entity_poly.entity_id
_entity_poly.type
_entity_poly.pdbx_seq_one_letter_code
_entity_poly.pdbx_strand_id
1 'polypeptide(L)'
;MATDQNVHDEEGQTIGFCNYFDRGQPERLTVREVAMIRRMNEITDETGWHLKIFDDEHLQRWRSECDPMMNVHAWSWIITELRAKAREHDDSHPVLAFDVGYRVCKSDDVFDDSIAQNLRDYAYRTNGRRLQADDLVTHSLNPWLNPFIYDYTDILTHGEVVDLLDPMSSTGKGSPLLSPILDGASRSAYDGYSALSQLLPFEITFGQVSDERVRIVSYINDGDKILGSECYKAMEDIIAKAIQAWNLVLVRRTGPPDHAEGRERTPLRIRTYGFTTVPHWPLFATRLPFITGPEDSRWKEALDWTQAYVEQPDHPSRNPDLYCDWREEFEDLSDCHSGVDLLRSMSIKWKGMQHIEHPNPGVSFTYYDWLAGRTGKAIHSKTKYWHEEEAGPDDDDHEYYDVDLRSGGSPDHCSCNKYRPRLFESKVRRDRLAS
;
A
#
# COMPACT_ATOMS: atom_id res chain seq x y z
N MET A 1 2.52 -5.90 16.22
CA MET A 1 2.00 -7.24 16.58
C MET A 1 1.57 -7.93 15.32
N ALA A 2 2.46 -8.75 14.78
CA ALA A 2 2.14 -9.85 13.90
C ALA A 2 3.29 -10.82 14.15
N THR A 3 3.02 -11.86 14.95
CA THR A 3 3.80 -13.08 14.85
C THR A 3 3.70 -13.54 13.40
N ASP A 4 4.76 -14.17 12.90
CA ASP A 4 4.88 -14.73 11.56
C ASP A 4 3.86 -15.87 11.36
N GLN A 5 2.55 -15.55 11.38
CA GLN A 5 1.44 -16.43 11.05
C GLN A 5 1.38 -16.54 9.53
N ASN A 6 2.44 -17.10 8.99
CA ASN A 6 2.60 -17.36 7.57
C ASN A 6 1.74 -18.56 7.21
N VAL A 7 0.70 -18.34 6.41
CA VAL A 7 -0.07 -19.43 5.81
C VAL A 7 0.64 -19.80 4.52
N HIS A 8 1.05 -21.06 4.37
CA HIS A 8 1.62 -21.52 3.11
C HIS A 8 0.51 -21.88 2.12
N ASP A 9 0.63 -21.40 0.89
CA ASP A 9 -0.23 -21.86 -0.20
C ASP A 9 0.24 -23.22 -0.75
N GLU A 10 -0.51 -23.76 -1.72
CA GLU A 10 -0.23 -25.06 -2.33
C GLU A 10 1.12 -25.11 -3.08
N GLU A 11 1.64 -23.95 -3.47
CA GLU A 11 2.93 -23.78 -4.14
C GLU A 11 4.08 -23.59 -3.14
N GLY A 12 3.78 -23.62 -1.83
CA GLY A 12 4.74 -23.40 -0.75
C GLY A 12 5.10 -21.93 -0.54
N GLN A 13 4.38 -21.00 -1.18
CA GLN A 13 4.58 -19.56 -0.98
C GLN A 13 3.93 -19.13 0.32
N THR A 14 4.56 -18.19 1.00
CA THR A 14 4.04 -17.65 2.25
C THR A 14 3.02 -16.56 1.95
N ILE A 15 1.83 -16.66 2.54
CA ILE A 15 0.80 -15.62 2.53
C ILE A 15 0.80 -14.92 3.88
N GLY A 16 0.85 -13.60 3.86
CA GLY A 16 0.84 -12.80 5.08
C GLY A 16 0.48 -11.33 4.84
N PHE A 17 0.33 -10.58 5.92
CA PHE A 17 0.28 -9.13 5.85
C PHE A 17 1.68 -8.59 5.52
N CYS A 18 1.73 -7.51 4.74
CA CYS A 18 2.99 -6.79 4.54
C CYS A 18 3.49 -6.29 5.90
N ASN A 19 4.72 -6.64 6.26
CA ASN A 19 5.35 -6.14 7.48
C ASN A 19 6.43 -5.12 7.11
N TYR A 20 6.65 -4.13 7.96
CA TYR A 20 7.69 -3.10 7.77
C TYR A 20 9.11 -3.67 7.62
N PHE A 21 9.34 -4.91 8.07
CA PHE A 21 10.62 -5.61 8.01
C PHE A 21 10.86 -6.37 6.70
N ASP A 22 9.86 -6.44 5.81
CA ASP A 22 10.04 -6.97 4.46
C ASP A 22 10.97 -5.99 3.72
N ARG A 23 12.24 -6.36 3.54
CA ARG A 23 13.35 -5.46 3.15
C ARG A 23 13.26 -4.91 1.71
N GLY A 24 12.14 -5.11 1.02
CA GLY A 24 11.84 -4.43 -0.24
C GLY A 24 11.30 -3.03 0.05
N GLN A 25 11.94 -1.97 -0.44
CA GLN A 25 11.30 -0.66 -0.41
C GLN A 25 10.10 -0.70 -1.34
N PRO A 26 8.86 -0.46 -0.85
CA PRO A 26 7.71 -0.35 -1.73
C PRO A 26 7.96 0.70 -2.80
N GLU A 27 7.40 0.49 -3.99
CA GLU A 27 7.51 1.49 -5.04
C GLU A 27 6.95 2.83 -4.55
N ARG A 28 7.71 3.91 -4.78
CA ARG A 28 7.36 5.24 -4.26
C ARG A 28 6.24 5.84 -5.08
N LEU A 29 5.15 6.23 -4.43
CA LEU A 29 4.04 6.92 -5.06
C LEU A 29 4.42 8.33 -5.48
N THR A 30 3.99 8.73 -6.67
CA THR A 30 4.05 10.13 -7.06
C THR A 30 3.07 10.95 -6.21
N VAL A 31 3.36 12.24 -5.97
CA VAL A 31 2.44 13.15 -5.24
C VAL A 31 1.05 13.17 -5.88
N ARG A 32 0.99 13.02 -7.22
CA ARG A 32 -0.27 12.92 -7.96
C ARG A 32 -1.05 11.65 -7.67
N GLU A 33 -0.38 10.52 -7.63
CA GLU A 33 -1.01 9.26 -7.26
C GLU A 33 -1.49 9.26 -5.80
N VAL A 34 -0.75 9.88 -4.87
CA VAL A 34 -1.20 10.09 -3.49
C VAL A 34 -2.50 10.92 -3.45
N ALA A 35 -2.57 12.02 -4.21
CA ALA A 35 -3.79 12.83 -4.31
C ALA A 35 -4.97 12.05 -4.91
N MET A 36 -4.71 11.25 -5.94
CA MET A 36 -5.72 10.36 -6.54
C MET A 36 -6.31 9.38 -5.53
N ILE A 37 -5.45 8.67 -4.79
CA ILE A 37 -5.90 7.65 -3.82
C ILE A 37 -6.63 8.28 -2.64
N ARG A 38 -6.11 9.39 -2.09
CA ARG A 38 -6.80 10.14 -1.02
C ARG A 38 -8.20 10.54 -1.45
N ARG A 39 -8.33 11.09 -2.66
CA ARG A 39 -9.64 11.53 -3.15
C ARG A 39 -10.59 10.37 -3.40
N MET A 40 -10.11 9.24 -3.92
CA MET A 40 -10.93 8.03 -4.05
C MET A 40 -11.38 7.50 -2.69
N ASN A 41 -10.51 7.53 -1.67
CA ASN A 41 -10.89 7.15 -0.31
C ASN A 41 -12.01 8.07 0.23
N GLU A 42 -11.85 9.39 0.11
CA GLU A 42 -12.87 10.36 0.56
C GLU A 42 -14.22 10.16 -0.16
N ILE A 43 -14.20 9.95 -1.48
CA ILE A 43 -15.43 9.72 -2.24
C ILE A 43 -16.11 8.42 -1.77
N THR A 44 -15.33 7.37 -1.53
CA THR A 44 -15.86 6.07 -1.08
C THR A 44 -16.27 6.06 0.40
N ASP A 45 -15.95 7.10 1.19
CA ASP A 45 -16.50 7.33 2.53
C ASP A 45 -17.91 7.94 2.49
N GLU A 46 -18.34 8.50 1.35
CA GLU A 46 -19.70 9.04 1.25
C GLU A 46 -20.75 7.92 1.14
N THR A 47 -21.80 8.01 1.95
CA THR A 47 -22.96 7.10 1.85
C THR A 47 -23.55 7.11 0.44
N GLY A 48 -23.72 5.92 -0.15
CA GLY A 48 -24.27 5.77 -1.50
C GLY A 48 -23.36 6.26 -2.63
N TRP A 49 -22.05 6.40 -2.40
CA TRP A 49 -21.09 6.84 -3.42
C TRP A 49 -21.19 6.04 -4.73
N HIS A 50 -21.46 4.73 -4.63
CA HIS A 50 -21.55 3.81 -5.76
C HIS A 50 -22.74 4.13 -6.69
N LEU A 51 -23.78 4.81 -6.20
CA LEU A 51 -24.87 5.34 -7.02
C LEU A 51 -24.54 6.75 -7.54
N LYS A 52 -24.00 7.60 -6.66
CA LYS A 52 -23.67 9.00 -6.93
C LYS A 52 -22.59 9.18 -8.02
N ILE A 53 -21.69 8.22 -8.20
CA ILE A 53 -20.61 8.27 -9.20
C ILE A 53 -21.11 8.33 -10.66
N PHE A 54 -22.38 8.04 -10.89
CA PHE A 54 -23.04 8.14 -12.20
C PHE A 54 -23.82 9.45 -12.41
N ASP A 55 -23.90 10.30 -11.38
CA ASP A 55 -24.59 11.59 -11.42
C ASP A 55 -23.60 12.75 -11.66
N ASP A 56 -23.83 13.51 -12.71
CA ASP A 56 -22.97 14.63 -13.11
C ASP A 56 -22.95 15.76 -12.08
N GLU A 57 -24.03 15.99 -11.32
CA GLU A 57 -24.05 17.02 -10.27
C GLU A 57 -23.08 16.67 -9.13
N HIS A 58 -23.09 15.40 -8.69
CA HIS A 58 -22.16 14.89 -7.70
C HIS A 58 -20.71 14.92 -8.20
N LEU A 59 -20.48 14.55 -9.46
CA LEU A 59 -19.14 14.64 -10.07
C LEU A 59 -18.62 16.07 -10.11
N GLN A 60 -19.45 17.05 -10.44
CA GLN A 60 -19.06 18.46 -10.46
C GLN A 60 -18.71 18.96 -9.06
N ARG A 61 -19.54 18.63 -8.06
CA ARG A 61 -19.25 18.94 -6.65
C ARG A 61 -17.91 18.32 -6.24
N TRP A 62 -17.74 17.02 -6.43
CA TRP A 62 -16.51 16.34 -6.04
C TRP A 62 -15.28 16.89 -6.77
N ARG A 63 -15.43 17.30 -8.03
CA ARG A 63 -14.35 17.94 -8.80
C ARG A 63 -13.94 19.30 -8.21
N SER A 64 -14.90 20.09 -7.73
CA SER A 64 -14.66 21.43 -7.19
C SER A 64 -13.90 21.42 -5.86
N GLU A 65 -13.97 20.31 -5.12
CA GLU A 65 -13.30 20.11 -3.84
C GLU A 65 -11.86 19.56 -3.98
N CYS A 66 -11.40 19.26 -5.19
CA CYS A 66 -10.08 18.68 -5.41
C CYS A 66 -8.94 19.70 -5.33
N ASP A 67 -7.78 19.24 -4.86
CA ASP A 67 -6.53 20.00 -4.88
C ASP A 67 -5.94 20.15 -6.30
N PRO A 68 -5.00 21.08 -6.54
CA PRO A 68 -4.39 21.31 -7.86
C PRO A 68 -3.69 20.10 -8.48
N MET A 69 -3.23 19.14 -7.67
CA MET A 69 -2.61 17.92 -8.17
C MET A 69 -3.63 17.00 -8.86
N MET A 70 -4.92 17.16 -8.57
CA MET A 70 -5.97 16.52 -9.33
C MET A 70 -6.22 17.29 -10.63
N ASN A 71 -5.39 17.08 -11.66
CA ASN A 71 -5.64 17.64 -12.98
C ASN A 71 -6.68 16.81 -13.77
N VAL A 72 -6.93 17.19 -15.03
CA VAL A 72 -7.90 16.52 -15.90
C VAL A 72 -7.58 15.04 -16.13
N HIS A 73 -6.30 14.68 -16.24
CA HIS A 73 -5.88 13.29 -16.45
C HIS A 73 -6.12 12.43 -15.20
N ALA A 74 -5.67 12.91 -14.04
CA ALA A 74 -5.90 12.25 -12.76
C ALA A 74 -7.40 12.09 -12.47
N TRP A 75 -8.19 13.15 -12.68
CA TRP A 75 -9.64 13.12 -12.47
C TRP A 75 -10.32 12.09 -13.36
N SER A 76 -10.05 12.13 -14.67
CA SER A 76 -10.62 11.17 -15.62
C SER A 76 -10.30 9.72 -15.25
N TRP A 77 -9.09 9.48 -14.76
CA TRP A 77 -8.66 8.15 -14.33
C TRP A 77 -9.42 7.67 -13.10
N ILE A 78 -9.48 8.48 -12.03
CA ILE A 78 -10.18 8.06 -10.80
C ILE A 78 -11.68 7.85 -11.03
N ILE A 79 -12.33 8.64 -11.90
CA ILE A 79 -13.74 8.42 -12.24
C ILE A 79 -13.93 7.11 -12.98
N THR A 80 -13.01 6.76 -13.89
CA THR A 80 -13.06 5.48 -14.59
C THR A 80 -12.91 4.32 -13.61
N GLU A 81 -11.96 4.42 -12.68
CA GLU A 81 -11.72 3.42 -11.64
C GLU A 81 -12.89 3.27 -10.67
N LEU A 82 -13.41 4.38 -10.14
CA LEU A 82 -14.53 4.39 -9.20
C LEU A 82 -15.83 3.86 -9.85
N ARG A 83 -16.08 4.17 -11.13
CA ARG A 83 -17.23 3.59 -11.85
C ARG A 83 -17.09 2.09 -12.07
N ALA A 84 -15.88 1.60 -12.28
CA ALA A 84 -15.63 0.15 -12.34
C ALA A 84 -15.91 -0.49 -10.97
N LYS A 85 -15.35 0.08 -9.89
CA LYS A 85 -15.59 -0.37 -8.50
C LYS A 85 -17.07 -0.35 -8.14
N ALA A 86 -17.80 0.71 -8.51
CA ALA A 86 -19.23 0.84 -8.22
C ALA A 86 -20.11 -0.19 -8.94
N ARG A 87 -19.72 -0.65 -10.14
CA ARG A 87 -20.46 -1.71 -10.87
C ARG A 87 -20.34 -3.08 -10.23
N GLU A 88 -19.23 -3.32 -9.54
CA GLU A 88 -18.95 -4.56 -8.82
C GLU A 88 -19.31 -4.45 -7.33
N HIS A 89 -19.72 -3.27 -6.88
CA HIS A 89 -20.09 -3.05 -5.48
C HIS A 89 -21.42 -3.73 -5.18
N ASP A 90 -21.36 -4.62 -4.20
CA ASP A 90 -22.49 -5.14 -3.45
C ASP A 90 -22.25 -4.72 -2.00
N ASP A 91 -23.30 -4.38 -1.25
CA ASP A 91 -23.19 -3.84 0.12
C ASP A 91 -22.41 -4.79 1.05
N SER A 92 -22.38 -6.09 0.70
CA SER A 92 -21.62 -7.12 1.40
C SER A 92 -20.10 -7.12 1.16
N HIS A 93 -19.59 -6.35 0.18
CA HIS A 93 -18.20 -6.40 -0.27
C HIS A 93 -17.37 -5.21 0.21
N PRO A 94 -16.21 -5.45 0.88
CA PRO A 94 -15.29 -4.38 1.24
C PRO A 94 -14.81 -3.57 0.03
N VAL A 95 -14.72 -2.25 0.21
CA VAL A 95 -14.16 -1.33 -0.78
C VAL A 95 -12.66 -1.17 -0.54
N LEU A 96 -11.85 -1.28 -1.60
CA LEU A 96 -10.42 -1.01 -1.54
C LEU A 96 -10.16 0.51 -1.41
N ALA A 97 -9.90 0.95 -0.18
CA ALA A 97 -9.60 2.33 0.20
C ALA A 97 -8.23 2.79 -0.31
N PHE A 98 -7.20 1.99 -0.04
CA PHE A 98 -5.86 2.19 -0.58
C PHE A 98 -5.54 1.02 -1.50
N ASP A 99 -5.52 1.27 -2.80
CA ASP A 99 -5.39 0.26 -3.83
C ASP A 99 -4.12 0.53 -4.66
N VAL A 100 -2.96 0.35 -4.04
CA VAL A 100 -1.64 0.52 -4.66
C VAL A 100 -0.57 -0.26 -3.91
N GLY A 101 0.22 -1.08 -4.61
CA GLY A 101 1.18 -1.99 -3.98
C GLY A 101 0.46 -2.92 -2.99
N TYR A 102 0.54 -2.54 -1.71
CA TYR A 102 -0.21 -3.13 -0.61
C TYR A 102 -1.60 -2.51 -0.46
N ARG A 103 -2.61 -3.36 -0.27
CA ARG A 103 -4.00 -2.92 -0.24
C ARG A 103 -4.49 -2.70 1.19
N VAL A 104 -5.46 -1.78 1.30
CA VAL A 104 -6.30 -1.63 2.49
C VAL A 104 -7.75 -1.57 2.02
N CYS A 105 -8.61 -2.36 2.66
CA CYS A 105 -10.04 -2.31 2.43
C CYS A 105 -10.80 -1.78 3.65
N LYS A 106 -12.00 -1.26 3.41
CA LYS A 106 -12.94 -0.80 4.43
C LYS A 106 -14.35 -1.29 4.10
N SER A 107 -15.18 -1.45 5.13
CA SER A 107 -16.62 -1.72 5.00
C SER A 107 -17.31 -1.30 6.28
N ASP A 108 -18.49 -0.69 6.14
CA ASP A 108 -19.36 -0.36 7.26
C ASP A 108 -20.35 -1.50 7.58
N ASP A 109 -20.55 -2.43 6.63
CA ASP A 109 -21.67 -3.37 6.63
C ASP A 109 -21.25 -4.85 6.77
N VAL A 110 -19.94 -5.14 6.84
CA VAL A 110 -19.44 -6.52 6.98
C VAL A 110 -19.93 -7.19 8.27
N PHE A 111 -20.13 -6.44 9.35
CA PHE A 111 -20.54 -6.99 10.65
C PHE A 111 -22.01 -6.69 10.95
N ASP A 112 -22.78 -7.73 11.28
CA ASP A 112 -24.19 -7.57 11.62
C ASP A 112 -24.34 -6.95 13.02
N ASP A 113 -25.40 -6.18 13.24
CA ASP A 113 -25.73 -5.60 14.56
C ASP A 113 -25.80 -6.65 15.68
N SER A 114 -26.18 -7.88 15.35
CA SER A 114 -26.25 -9.01 16.28
C SER A 114 -24.86 -9.37 16.85
N ILE A 115 -23.82 -9.36 16.03
CA ILE A 115 -22.43 -9.63 16.46
C ILE A 115 -21.97 -8.52 17.39
N ALA A 116 -22.21 -7.26 17.02
CA ALA A 116 -21.87 -6.12 17.86
C ALA A 116 -22.60 -6.16 19.21
N GLN A 117 -23.88 -6.56 19.22
CA GLN A 117 -24.66 -6.72 20.45
C GLN A 117 -24.11 -7.85 21.33
N ASN A 118 -23.75 -9.00 20.76
CA ASN A 118 -23.16 -10.12 21.51
C ASN A 118 -21.85 -9.71 22.21
N LEU A 119 -21.00 -8.93 21.52
CA LEU A 119 -19.76 -8.39 22.11
C LEU A 119 -20.04 -7.39 23.24
N ARG A 120 -21.03 -6.50 23.08
CA ARG A 120 -21.43 -5.54 24.12
C ARG A 120 -22.00 -6.24 25.35
N ASP A 121 -22.81 -7.27 25.16
CA ASP A 121 -23.38 -8.07 26.25
C ASP A 121 -22.29 -8.83 27.00
N TYR A 122 -21.27 -9.31 26.28
CA TYR A 122 -20.07 -9.87 26.90
C TYR A 122 -19.31 -8.83 27.74
N ALA A 123 -18.98 -7.68 27.16
CA ALA A 123 -18.27 -6.63 27.87
C ALA A 123 -19.04 -6.14 29.11
N TYR A 124 -20.38 -6.11 29.04
CA TYR A 124 -21.22 -5.81 30.20
C TYR A 124 -21.04 -6.84 31.33
N ARG A 125 -21.06 -8.14 31.00
CA ARG A 125 -20.90 -9.23 31.98
C ARG A 125 -19.52 -9.22 32.63
N THR A 126 -18.46 -8.93 31.87
CA THR A 126 -17.09 -8.95 32.39
C THR A 126 -16.71 -7.69 33.14
N ASN A 127 -17.11 -6.53 32.64
CA ASN A 127 -16.75 -5.24 33.24
C ASN A 127 -17.75 -4.79 34.32
N GLY A 128 -18.91 -5.45 34.42
CA GLY A 128 -19.99 -5.08 35.34
C GLY A 128 -20.68 -3.74 34.99
N ARG A 129 -20.40 -3.18 33.81
CA ARG A 129 -20.97 -1.91 33.33
C ARG A 129 -21.16 -1.92 31.83
N ARG A 130 -22.14 -1.14 31.35
CA ARG A 130 -22.38 -0.99 29.91
C ARG A 130 -21.28 -0.13 29.30
N LEU A 131 -20.78 -0.56 28.14
CA LEU A 131 -19.87 0.24 27.33
C LEU A 131 -20.61 1.47 26.80
N GLN A 132 -19.97 2.62 26.90
CA GLN A 132 -20.36 3.88 26.27
C GLN A 132 -19.57 4.08 24.98
N ALA A 133 -20.04 4.95 24.10
CA ALA A 133 -19.39 5.19 22.81
C ALA A 133 -17.97 5.77 22.94
N ASP A 134 -17.66 6.42 24.06
CA ASP A 134 -16.37 7.01 24.40
C ASP A 134 -15.44 6.05 25.17
N ASP A 135 -15.87 4.82 25.47
CA ASP A 135 -15.00 3.79 26.04
C ASP A 135 -14.03 3.28 24.97
N LEU A 136 -12.89 3.98 24.80
CA LEU A 136 -11.91 3.71 23.75
C LEU A 136 -11.18 2.37 23.91
N VAL A 137 -11.03 1.87 25.14
CA VAL A 137 -10.39 0.58 25.44
C VAL A 137 -11.02 -0.04 26.69
N THR A 138 -11.57 -1.25 26.56
CA THR A 138 -11.90 -2.09 27.72
C THR A 138 -11.18 -3.41 27.63
N HIS A 139 -10.39 -3.74 28.65
CA HIS A 139 -9.66 -5.00 28.73
C HIS A 139 -10.57 -6.13 29.24
N SER A 140 -11.62 -6.45 28.49
CA SER A 140 -12.44 -7.63 28.78
C SER A 140 -11.66 -8.93 28.53
N LEU A 141 -10.75 -8.89 27.54
CA LEU A 141 -9.66 -9.84 27.32
C LEU A 141 -8.35 -9.05 27.30
N ASN A 142 -7.34 -9.53 28.01
CA ASN A 142 -6.00 -8.95 27.98
C ASN A 142 -4.99 -9.96 27.41
N PRO A 143 -4.66 -9.88 26.10
CA PRO A 143 -3.70 -10.81 25.50
C PRO A 143 -2.31 -10.72 26.14
N TRP A 144 -2.01 -9.63 26.86
CA TRP A 144 -0.75 -9.41 27.57
C TRP A 144 -0.68 -10.03 28.97
N LEU A 145 -1.79 -10.56 29.52
CA LEU A 145 -1.81 -10.96 30.92
C LEU A 145 -0.91 -12.18 31.19
N ASN A 146 -0.88 -13.13 30.25
CA ASN A 146 -0.01 -14.30 30.34
C ASN A 146 0.80 -14.44 29.04
N PRO A 147 1.80 -13.57 28.80
CA PRO A 147 2.58 -13.65 27.59
C PRO A 147 3.46 -14.90 27.62
N PHE A 148 3.82 -15.41 26.44
CA PHE A 148 4.91 -16.36 26.33
C PHE A 148 6.22 -15.66 26.73
N ILE A 149 7.02 -16.28 27.58
CA ILE A 149 8.33 -15.80 28.00
C ILE A 149 9.37 -16.85 27.59
N TYR A 150 10.35 -16.43 26.80
CA TYR A 150 11.45 -17.32 26.39
C TYR A 150 12.18 -17.89 27.60
N ASP A 151 12.71 -19.09 27.47
CA ASP A 151 13.42 -19.84 28.52
C ASP A 151 12.57 -20.26 29.75
N TYR A 152 11.34 -19.75 29.89
CA TYR A 152 10.48 -19.99 31.06
C TYR A 152 9.14 -20.66 30.72
N THR A 153 8.49 -20.25 29.64
CA THR A 153 7.18 -20.80 29.25
C THR A 153 7.37 -22.07 28.44
N ASP A 154 6.82 -23.19 28.93
CA ASP A 154 6.79 -24.45 28.19
C ASP A 154 5.88 -24.34 26.96
N ILE A 155 6.37 -24.81 25.81
CA ILE A 155 5.60 -24.90 24.57
C ILE A 155 5.40 -26.36 24.15
N LEU A 156 4.29 -26.61 23.47
CA LEU A 156 4.01 -27.90 22.84
C LEU A 156 4.70 -27.93 21.47
N THR A 157 5.78 -28.69 21.35
CA THR A 157 6.69 -28.64 20.19
C THR A 157 6.25 -29.50 19.00
N HIS A 158 5.22 -30.33 19.16
CA HIS A 158 4.80 -31.31 18.15
C HIS A 158 3.50 -30.93 17.42
N GLY A 159 3.16 -29.63 17.39
CA GLY A 159 1.95 -29.12 16.72
C GLY A 159 0.66 -29.42 17.47
N GLU A 160 0.76 -29.77 18.75
CA GLU A 160 -0.38 -29.92 19.64
C GLU A 160 -0.92 -28.56 20.05
N VAL A 161 -2.23 -28.47 20.28
CA VAL A 161 -2.90 -27.24 20.73
C VAL A 161 -3.33 -27.36 22.18
N VAL A 162 -3.41 -26.22 22.88
CA VAL A 162 -4.06 -26.19 24.21
C VAL A 162 -5.55 -26.39 24.01
N ASP A 163 -6.08 -27.49 24.56
CA ASP A 163 -7.49 -27.86 24.39
C ASP A 163 -8.42 -26.74 24.87
N LEU A 164 -9.44 -26.44 24.07
CA LEU A 164 -10.38 -25.38 24.37
C LEU A 164 -11.28 -25.71 25.58
N LEU A 165 -11.70 -26.96 25.77
CA LEU A 165 -12.65 -27.35 26.81
C LEU A 165 -11.95 -27.79 28.10
N ASP A 166 -10.73 -28.31 28.00
CA ASP A 166 -9.87 -28.69 29.10
C ASP A 166 -8.44 -28.12 28.94
N PRO A 167 -8.25 -26.79 29.08
CA PRO A 167 -6.93 -26.15 28.93
C PRO A 167 -5.90 -26.69 29.94
N MET A 168 -6.36 -27.16 31.10
CA MET A 168 -5.50 -27.66 32.17
C MET A 168 -4.85 -29.00 31.82
N SER A 169 -5.42 -29.76 30.88
CA SER A 169 -4.86 -31.04 30.41
C SER A 169 -3.46 -30.92 29.80
N SER A 170 -3.06 -29.72 29.37
CA SER A 170 -1.72 -29.44 28.83
C SER A 170 -0.71 -28.99 29.89
N THR A 171 -1.14 -28.82 31.15
CA THR A 171 -0.26 -28.37 32.24
C THR A 171 0.87 -29.38 32.49
N GLY A 172 2.10 -28.88 32.58
CA GLY A 172 3.29 -29.71 32.80
C GLY A 172 3.75 -30.51 31.59
N LYS A 173 3.15 -30.27 30.42
CA LYS A 173 3.63 -30.78 29.13
C LYS A 173 4.44 -29.71 28.40
N GLY A 174 5.34 -30.17 27.55
CA GLY A 174 6.17 -29.29 26.72
C GLY A 174 7.56 -29.06 27.30
N SER A 175 8.25 -28.11 26.69
CA SER A 175 9.59 -27.68 27.09
C SER A 175 9.78 -26.20 26.73
N PRO A 176 10.63 -25.45 27.46
CA PRO A 176 10.83 -24.04 27.18
C PRO A 176 11.55 -23.87 25.84
N LEU A 177 11.09 -22.90 25.05
CA LEU A 177 11.80 -22.48 23.85
C LEU A 177 12.90 -21.48 24.24
N LEU A 178 14.11 -21.72 23.76
CA LEU A 178 15.26 -20.88 24.07
C LEU A 178 15.11 -19.47 23.49
N SER A 179 15.57 -18.46 24.23
CA SER A 179 15.60 -17.09 23.72
C SER A 179 16.42 -17.01 22.43
N PRO A 180 15.97 -16.26 21.40
CA PRO A 180 16.72 -16.01 20.18
C PRO A 180 18.10 -15.37 20.43
N ILE A 181 18.28 -14.72 21.59
CA ILE A 181 19.55 -14.14 22.04
C ILE A 181 20.55 -15.24 22.43
N LEU A 182 20.07 -16.30 23.09
CA LEU A 182 20.89 -17.41 23.60
C LEU A 182 21.17 -18.47 22.54
N ASP A 183 20.27 -18.63 21.56
CA ASP A 183 20.44 -19.59 20.46
C ASP A 183 21.42 -19.11 19.36
N GLY A 184 22.05 -17.94 19.56
CA GLY A 184 23.01 -17.37 18.59
C GLY A 184 22.39 -16.95 17.24
N ALA A 185 21.09 -17.15 17.06
CA ALA A 185 20.32 -16.79 15.86
C ALA A 185 20.06 -15.28 15.73
N SER A 186 20.20 -14.50 16.82
CA SER A 186 19.99 -13.05 16.78
C SER A 186 21.30 -12.26 16.76
N ARG A 187 21.79 -11.93 15.54
CA ARG A 187 22.63 -10.74 15.32
C ARG A 187 21.82 -9.50 14.92
N SER A 188 20.49 -9.59 14.98
CA SER A 188 19.59 -8.51 14.55
C SER A 188 18.68 -8.10 15.69
N ALA A 189 19.18 -7.20 16.54
CA ALA A 189 18.32 -6.33 17.35
C ALA A 189 17.52 -5.32 16.48
N TYR A 190 17.46 -5.51 15.15
CA TYR A 190 16.80 -4.64 14.19
C TYR A 190 15.37 -5.05 13.84
N ASP A 191 14.90 -6.24 14.26
CA ASP A 191 13.64 -6.80 13.76
C ASP A 191 12.40 -6.33 14.55
N GLY A 192 12.53 -5.41 15.51
CA GLY A 192 11.38 -4.79 16.21
C GLY A 192 10.45 -5.75 16.97
N TYR A 193 10.89 -7.00 17.19
CA TYR A 193 10.22 -7.98 18.04
C TYR A 193 10.89 -8.05 19.42
N SER A 194 10.11 -8.41 20.45
CA SER A 194 10.64 -8.64 21.78
C SER A 194 11.37 -9.99 21.82
N ALA A 195 12.64 -9.95 22.24
CA ALA A 195 13.46 -11.15 22.43
C ALA A 195 13.26 -11.81 23.81
N LEU A 196 12.37 -11.24 24.64
CA LEU A 196 12.07 -11.70 26.00
C LEU A 196 10.69 -12.36 26.09
N SER A 197 9.74 -11.89 25.29
CA SER A 197 8.36 -12.35 25.37
C SER A 197 7.58 -12.16 24.07
N GLN A 198 6.55 -12.98 23.86
CA GLN A 198 5.61 -12.87 22.75
C GLN A 198 4.16 -12.96 23.23
N LEU A 199 3.23 -12.42 22.43
CA LEU A 199 1.81 -12.75 22.60
C LEU A 199 1.54 -14.18 22.12
N LEU A 200 0.67 -14.88 22.82
CA LEU A 200 0.24 -16.21 22.43
C LEU A 200 -0.87 -16.11 21.35
N PRO A 201 -0.70 -16.79 20.21
CA PRO A 201 -1.79 -16.96 19.26
C PRO A 201 -2.84 -17.93 19.79
N PHE A 202 -3.96 -18.02 19.08
CA PHE A 202 -4.90 -19.13 19.20
C PHE A 202 -5.15 -19.72 17.82
N GLU A 203 -5.47 -21.01 17.78
CA GLU A 203 -5.62 -21.78 16.57
C GLU A 203 -7.07 -21.78 16.09
N ILE A 204 -7.22 -21.69 14.77
CA ILE A 204 -8.50 -21.79 14.09
C ILE A 204 -8.47 -22.89 13.03
N THR A 205 -9.64 -23.44 12.73
CA THR A 205 -9.83 -24.34 11.58
C THR A 205 -10.97 -23.85 10.71
N PHE A 206 -10.89 -24.17 9.42
CA PHE A 206 -11.98 -23.96 8.47
C PHE A 206 -12.75 -25.28 8.34
N GLY A 207 -14.07 -25.26 8.51
CA GLY A 207 -14.89 -26.47 8.42
C GLY A 207 -14.79 -27.18 7.06
N GLN A 208 -14.81 -28.52 7.04
CA GLN A 208 -14.82 -29.29 5.79
C GLN A 208 -16.16 -29.15 5.05
N VAL A 209 -16.11 -28.56 3.85
CA VAL A 209 -17.00 -28.62 2.65
C VAL A 209 -18.53 -28.50 2.82
N SER A 210 -19.10 -28.62 4.02
CA SER A 210 -20.55 -28.61 4.26
C SER A 210 -21.03 -27.63 5.35
N ASP A 211 -20.15 -27.17 6.26
CA ASP A 211 -20.51 -26.15 7.25
C ASP A 211 -19.79 -24.80 7.01
N GLU A 212 -18.69 -24.74 6.26
CA GLU A 212 -17.90 -23.52 5.94
C GLU A 212 -17.53 -22.61 7.14
N ARG A 213 -17.82 -23.03 8.38
CA ARG A 213 -17.64 -22.18 9.56
C ARG A 213 -16.19 -22.17 10.01
N VAL A 214 -15.72 -20.99 10.38
CA VAL A 214 -14.51 -20.82 11.17
C VAL A 214 -14.78 -21.39 12.57
N ARG A 215 -13.83 -22.17 13.09
CA ARG A 215 -13.88 -22.68 14.46
C ARG A 215 -12.60 -22.37 15.20
N ILE A 216 -12.71 -21.87 16.41
CA ILE A 216 -11.57 -21.70 17.31
C ILE A 216 -11.36 -23.04 18.01
N VAL A 217 -10.16 -23.62 17.86
CA VAL A 217 -9.85 -24.98 18.34
C VAL A 217 -8.88 -25.01 19.51
N SER A 218 -8.25 -23.88 19.83
CA SER A 218 -7.41 -23.75 21.02
C SER A 218 -7.96 -22.72 22.00
N TYR A 219 -7.55 -22.86 23.26
CA TYR A 219 -7.79 -21.85 24.29
C TYR A 219 -7.20 -20.48 23.90
N ILE A 220 -7.99 -19.42 24.07
CA ILE A 220 -7.53 -18.02 23.94
C ILE A 220 -6.92 -17.57 25.27
N ASN A 221 -5.73 -16.97 25.22
CA ASN A 221 -5.07 -16.44 26.40
C ASN A 221 -5.95 -15.41 27.16
N ASP A 222 -6.00 -15.51 28.50
CA ASP A 222 -6.92 -14.75 29.37
C ASP A 222 -8.43 -15.02 29.07
N GLY A 223 -8.72 -16.15 28.39
CA GLY A 223 -10.05 -16.54 27.95
C GLY A 223 -10.85 -17.39 28.95
N ASP A 224 -10.41 -17.52 30.20
CA ASP A 224 -11.08 -18.32 31.23
C ASP A 224 -12.51 -17.81 31.48
N LYS A 225 -12.69 -16.49 31.45
CA LYS A 225 -13.98 -15.81 31.66
C LYS A 225 -14.97 -16.00 30.50
N ILE A 226 -14.50 -16.49 29.35
CA ILE A 226 -15.32 -16.69 28.15
C ILE A 226 -15.47 -18.14 27.75
N LEU A 227 -14.85 -19.07 28.48
CA LEU A 227 -14.90 -20.49 28.15
C LEU A 227 -16.34 -21.00 28.13
N GLY A 228 -16.73 -21.67 27.04
CA GLY A 228 -18.10 -22.17 26.86
C GLY A 228 -19.18 -21.09 26.67
N SER A 229 -18.80 -19.81 26.52
CA SER A 229 -19.75 -18.72 26.28
C SER A 229 -19.98 -18.46 24.78
N GLU A 230 -21.07 -17.76 24.45
CA GLU A 230 -21.36 -17.28 23.08
C GLU A 230 -20.29 -16.31 22.54
N CYS A 231 -19.33 -15.86 23.37
CA CYS A 231 -18.25 -14.97 22.95
C CYS A 231 -17.28 -15.65 21.98
N TYR A 232 -16.97 -16.95 22.17
CA TYR A 232 -16.15 -17.70 21.21
C TYR A 232 -16.84 -17.77 19.84
N LYS A 233 -18.14 -18.05 19.81
CA LYS A 233 -18.93 -18.06 18.56
C LYS A 233 -18.95 -16.69 17.89
N ALA A 234 -19.12 -15.61 18.67
CA ALA A 234 -19.06 -14.25 18.12
C ALA A 234 -17.69 -13.94 17.51
N MET A 235 -16.59 -14.41 18.10
CA MET A 235 -15.25 -14.27 17.51
C MET A 235 -15.07 -15.12 16.25
N GLU A 236 -15.59 -16.35 16.23
CA GLU A 236 -15.65 -17.17 15.02
C GLU A 236 -16.39 -16.46 13.88
N ASP A 237 -17.55 -15.85 14.17
CA ASP A 237 -18.35 -15.09 13.18
C ASP A 237 -17.60 -13.85 12.67
N ILE A 238 -16.91 -13.12 13.55
CA ILE A 238 -16.07 -11.97 13.17
C ILE A 238 -14.96 -12.41 12.22
N ILE A 239 -14.22 -13.46 12.57
CA ILE A 239 -13.14 -13.99 11.74
C ILE A 239 -13.71 -14.46 10.40
N ALA A 240 -14.83 -15.19 10.40
CA ALA A 240 -15.49 -15.68 9.19
C ALA A 240 -15.84 -14.55 8.21
N LYS A 241 -16.35 -13.43 8.73
CA LYS A 241 -16.66 -12.20 7.97
C LYS A 241 -15.40 -11.45 7.53
N ALA A 242 -14.33 -11.48 8.33
CA ALA A 242 -13.05 -10.82 8.00
C ALA A 242 -12.24 -11.53 6.89
N ILE A 243 -12.46 -12.83 6.66
CA ILE A 243 -11.70 -13.60 5.64
C ILE A 243 -11.78 -12.97 4.26
N GLN A 244 -12.95 -12.50 3.83
CA GLN A 244 -13.08 -11.87 2.51
C GLN A 244 -12.23 -10.59 2.40
N ALA A 245 -12.24 -9.76 3.46
CA ALA A 245 -11.39 -8.58 3.55
C ALA A 245 -9.91 -8.96 3.52
N TRP A 246 -9.50 -10.00 4.25
CA TRP A 246 -8.12 -10.50 4.24
C TRP A 246 -7.69 -11.02 2.88
N ASN A 247 -8.52 -11.81 2.19
CA ASN A 247 -8.25 -12.28 0.82
C ASN A 247 -8.01 -11.11 -0.16
N LEU A 248 -8.65 -9.94 0.07
CA LEU A 248 -8.45 -8.75 -0.75
C LEU A 248 -7.12 -8.02 -0.47
N VAL A 249 -6.51 -8.17 0.71
CA VAL A 249 -5.35 -7.36 1.15
C VAL A 249 -4.06 -8.13 1.43
N LEU A 250 -4.13 -9.42 1.77
CA LEU A 250 -2.95 -10.25 2.05
C LEU A 250 -2.07 -10.38 0.81
N VAL A 251 -0.76 -10.49 1.02
CA VAL A 251 0.22 -10.65 -0.05
C VAL A 251 0.86 -12.02 -0.04
N ARG A 252 1.18 -12.54 -1.23
CA ARG A 252 2.09 -13.67 -1.39
C ARG A 252 3.52 -13.15 -1.30
N ARG A 253 4.35 -13.87 -0.56
CA ARG A 253 5.78 -13.64 -0.41
C ARG A 253 6.53 -14.70 -1.19
N THR A 254 7.49 -14.26 -2.00
CA THR A 254 8.37 -15.13 -2.78
C THR A 254 9.81 -14.96 -2.35
N GLY A 255 10.55 -16.06 -2.24
CA GLY A 255 11.94 -16.06 -1.77
C GLY A 255 12.10 -16.73 -0.39
N PRO A 256 13.35 -16.94 0.06
CA PRO A 256 13.61 -17.54 1.37
C PRO A 256 13.11 -16.62 2.50
N PRO A 257 12.71 -17.14 3.68
CA PRO A 257 12.08 -16.38 4.77
C PRO A 257 12.82 -15.08 5.14
N ASP A 258 14.15 -15.11 5.12
CA ASP A 258 15.01 -13.99 5.51
C ASP A 258 15.12 -12.87 4.44
N HIS A 259 14.64 -13.15 3.22
CA HIS A 259 14.71 -12.27 2.04
C HIS A 259 13.43 -12.32 1.20
N ALA A 260 12.30 -12.72 1.79
CA ALA A 260 11.08 -12.90 1.03
C ALA A 260 10.53 -11.52 0.61
N GLU A 261 10.38 -11.32 -0.69
CA GLU A 261 9.82 -10.09 -1.23
C GLU A 261 8.31 -10.27 -1.36
N GLY A 262 7.55 -9.35 -0.77
CA GLY A 262 6.10 -9.32 -0.92
C GLY A 262 5.74 -8.93 -2.34
N ARG A 263 5.00 -9.80 -3.05
CA ARG A 263 4.48 -9.49 -4.38
C ARG A 263 3.33 -8.51 -4.25
N GLU A 264 3.50 -7.32 -4.81
CA GLU A 264 2.48 -6.26 -4.81
C GLU A 264 1.13 -6.77 -5.37
N ARG A 265 0.01 -6.31 -4.80
CA ARG A 265 -1.34 -6.68 -5.26
C ARG A 265 -1.81 -5.83 -6.43
N THR A 266 -1.42 -4.56 -6.44
CA THR A 266 -1.87 -3.57 -7.43
C THR A 266 -0.68 -2.75 -7.93
N PRO A 267 -0.48 -2.63 -9.25
CA PRO A 267 0.63 -1.84 -9.77
C PRO A 267 0.38 -0.33 -9.62
N LEU A 268 1.45 0.46 -9.67
CA LEU A 268 1.34 1.93 -9.75
C LEU A 268 0.48 2.38 -10.92
N ARG A 269 -0.33 3.43 -10.71
CA ARG A 269 -1.04 4.14 -11.78
C ARG A 269 -0.09 5.02 -12.59
N ILE A 270 1.02 5.46 -11.97
CA ILE A 270 2.02 6.34 -12.58
C ILE A 270 3.42 5.78 -12.33
N ARG A 271 3.93 4.96 -13.25
CA ARG A 271 5.29 4.42 -13.19
C ARG A 271 6.29 5.44 -13.73
N THR A 272 7.23 5.88 -12.90
CA THR A 272 8.33 6.78 -13.30
C THR A 272 9.55 6.60 -12.40
N TYR A 273 10.75 6.70 -12.97
CA TYR A 273 12.01 6.68 -12.22
C TYR A 273 12.73 8.03 -12.22
N GLY A 274 12.08 9.05 -12.77
CA GLY A 274 12.58 10.42 -12.84
C GLY A 274 11.44 11.42 -12.90
N PHE A 275 11.81 12.68 -13.08
CA PHE A 275 10.88 13.78 -13.19
C PHE A 275 11.40 14.80 -14.20
N THR A 276 10.48 15.60 -14.71
CA THR A 276 10.80 16.76 -15.54
C THR A 276 10.66 18.02 -14.69
N THR A 277 11.54 19.00 -14.91
CA THR A 277 11.41 20.32 -14.30
C THR A 277 11.06 21.39 -15.33
N VAL A 278 10.29 22.36 -14.87
CA VAL A 278 9.89 23.53 -15.66
C VAL A 278 10.31 24.82 -14.93
N PRO A 279 10.81 25.86 -15.64
CA PRO A 279 11.03 25.88 -17.09
C PRO A 279 12.17 24.93 -17.51
N HIS A 280 12.14 24.44 -18.74
CA HIS A 280 13.27 23.66 -19.28
C HIS A 280 14.53 24.52 -19.39
N TRP A 281 15.70 23.85 -19.43
CA TRP A 281 16.97 24.53 -19.61
C TRP A 281 16.94 25.42 -20.87
N PRO A 282 17.24 26.72 -20.75
CA PRO A 282 17.14 27.64 -21.88
C PRO A 282 18.13 27.28 -22.98
N LEU A 283 17.63 27.09 -24.21
CA LEU A 283 18.46 26.66 -25.34
C LEU A 283 19.64 27.59 -25.60
N PHE A 284 19.49 28.90 -25.38
CA PHE A 284 20.60 29.84 -25.59
C PHE A 284 21.78 29.61 -24.63
N ALA A 285 21.53 29.09 -23.43
CA ALA A 285 22.57 28.82 -22.45
C ALA A 285 23.56 27.74 -22.93
N THR A 286 23.12 26.84 -23.82
CA THR A 286 24.01 25.83 -24.44
C THR A 286 25.14 26.45 -25.27
N ARG A 287 25.00 27.72 -25.69
CA ARG A 287 26.00 28.44 -26.49
C ARG A 287 27.01 29.21 -25.64
N LEU A 288 26.69 29.48 -24.38
CA LEU A 288 27.52 30.31 -23.50
C LEU A 288 28.94 29.76 -23.28
N PRO A 289 29.19 28.44 -23.11
CA PRO A 289 30.56 27.91 -22.98
C PRO A 289 31.51 28.28 -24.11
N PHE A 290 30.98 28.59 -25.30
CA PHE A 290 31.78 28.89 -26.49
C PHE A 290 32.10 30.38 -26.65
N ILE A 291 31.69 31.23 -25.71
CA ILE A 291 31.93 32.67 -25.73
C ILE A 291 33.11 32.97 -24.81
N THR A 292 34.19 33.51 -25.37
CA THR A 292 35.49 33.58 -24.68
C THR A 292 35.61 34.75 -23.70
N GLY A 293 34.74 35.75 -23.79
CA GLY A 293 34.73 36.92 -22.91
C GLY A 293 34.38 38.22 -23.64
N PRO A 294 34.65 39.39 -23.04
CA PRO A 294 34.24 40.71 -23.55
C PRO A 294 34.65 41.06 -24.98
N GLU A 295 35.77 40.53 -25.46
CA GLU A 295 36.28 40.77 -26.82
C GLU A 295 35.54 39.93 -27.88
N ASP A 296 34.72 38.94 -27.48
CA ASP A 296 33.91 38.16 -28.40
C ASP A 296 32.72 39.00 -28.89
N SER A 297 32.55 39.06 -30.22
CA SER A 297 31.42 39.76 -30.85
C SER A 297 30.03 39.36 -30.32
N ARG A 298 29.89 38.15 -29.76
CA ARG A 298 28.65 37.59 -29.19
C ARG A 298 28.46 37.94 -27.71
N TRP A 299 29.48 38.49 -27.05
CA TRP A 299 29.49 38.73 -25.60
C TRP A 299 28.34 39.60 -25.14
N LYS A 300 28.11 40.72 -25.85
CA LYS A 300 27.08 41.68 -25.47
C LYS A 300 25.68 41.07 -25.50
N GLU A 301 25.35 40.36 -26.59
CA GLU A 301 24.07 39.66 -26.72
C GLU A 301 23.89 38.59 -25.64
N ALA A 302 24.95 37.84 -25.33
CA ALA A 302 24.95 36.83 -24.28
C ALA A 302 24.75 37.42 -22.88
N LEU A 303 25.37 38.57 -22.60
CA LEU A 303 25.21 39.30 -21.34
C LEU A 303 23.77 39.82 -21.21
N ASP A 304 23.22 40.43 -22.25
CA ASP A 304 21.86 40.97 -22.27
C ASP A 304 20.81 39.85 -22.04
N TRP A 305 20.96 38.70 -22.70
CA TRP A 305 20.07 37.55 -22.47
C TRP A 305 20.22 36.95 -21.08
N THR A 306 21.45 36.89 -20.55
CA THR A 306 21.70 36.38 -19.20
C THR A 306 21.08 37.31 -18.16
N GLN A 307 21.26 38.62 -18.30
CA GLN A 307 20.66 39.63 -17.43
C GLN A 307 19.14 39.50 -17.43
N ALA A 308 18.50 39.51 -18.60
CA ALA A 308 17.06 39.38 -18.73
C ALA A 308 16.52 38.06 -18.13
N TYR A 309 17.33 37.00 -18.11
CA TYR A 309 16.98 35.73 -17.49
C TYR A 309 17.11 35.74 -15.96
N VAL A 310 18.21 36.32 -15.45
CA VAL A 310 18.49 36.45 -14.00
C VAL A 310 17.46 37.34 -13.30
N GLU A 311 16.94 38.36 -14.00
CA GLU A 311 15.91 39.28 -13.50
C GLU A 311 14.51 38.68 -13.36
N GLN A 312 14.24 37.50 -13.94
CA GLN A 312 12.93 36.84 -13.80
C GLN A 312 12.65 36.52 -12.33
N PRO A 313 11.40 36.47 -11.87
CA PRO A 313 11.13 36.07 -10.49
C PRO A 313 11.42 34.57 -10.26
N ASP A 314 11.91 34.24 -9.06
CA ASP A 314 12.01 32.84 -8.61
C ASP A 314 10.61 32.20 -8.50
N HIS A 315 10.56 30.87 -8.53
CA HIS A 315 9.30 30.17 -8.34
C HIS A 315 8.88 30.23 -6.86
N PRO A 316 7.62 30.54 -6.53
CA PRO A 316 7.17 30.69 -5.14
C PRO A 316 7.30 29.39 -4.32
N SER A 317 7.33 28.24 -4.99
CA SER A 317 7.56 26.93 -4.36
C SER A 317 9.01 26.45 -4.45
N ARG A 318 9.98 27.36 -4.60
CA ARG A 318 11.42 27.05 -4.56
C ARG A 318 11.71 26.22 -3.30
N ASN A 319 12.29 25.03 -3.50
CA ASN A 319 12.77 24.21 -2.39
C ASN A 319 14.26 24.51 -2.17
N PRO A 320 14.63 25.27 -1.13
CA PRO A 320 16.03 25.61 -0.86
C PRO A 320 16.89 24.39 -0.54
N ASP A 321 16.29 23.28 -0.09
CA ASP A 321 17.01 22.08 0.36
C ASP A 321 17.40 21.12 -0.79
N LEU A 322 16.83 21.27 -1.98
CA LEU A 322 17.16 20.38 -3.12
C LEU A 322 18.54 20.65 -3.73
N TYR A 323 19.16 21.81 -3.42
CA TYR A 323 20.39 22.24 -4.10
C TYR A 323 21.33 22.98 -3.13
N CYS A 324 21.87 22.27 -2.15
CA CYS A 324 23.04 22.72 -1.40
C CYS A 324 24.29 22.58 -2.28
N ASP A 325 24.66 23.61 -3.04
CA ASP A 325 26.00 23.69 -3.64
C ASP A 325 26.76 24.89 -3.07
N TRP A 326 27.92 24.61 -2.49
CA TRP A 326 28.77 25.53 -1.72
C TRP A 326 29.59 26.47 -2.63
N ARG A 327 29.04 26.96 -3.73
CA ARG A 327 29.76 27.83 -4.67
C ARG A 327 29.19 29.25 -4.64
N GLU A 328 30.12 30.20 -4.48
CA GLU A 328 29.89 31.64 -4.45
C GLU A 328 28.93 32.08 -5.55
N GLU A 329 27.79 32.63 -5.15
CA GLU A 329 26.91 33.37 -6.06
C GLU A 329 27.69 34.58 -6.58
N PHE A 330 27.72 34.80 -7.89
CA PHE A 330 28.16 36.10 -8.40
C PHE A 330 27.08 37.13 -8.00
N GLU A 331 27.43 38.08 -7.13
CA GLU A 331 26.51 39.14 -6.70
C GLU A 331 26.14 40.07 -7.87
N ASP A 332 27.02 40.21 -8.87
CA ASP A 332 26.83 41.03 -10.07
C ASP A 332 27.37 40.30 -11.33
N LEU A 333 26.63 40.39 -12.45
CA LEU A 333 27.11 39.88 -13.74
C LEU A 333 28.31 40.66 -14.29
N SER A 334 28.62 41.85 -13.76
CA SER A 334 29.83 42.61 -14.11
C SER A 334 31.13 41.85 -13.85
N ASP A 335 31.09 40.89 -12.91
CA ASP A 335 32.24 40.07 -12.52
C ASP A 335 32.43 38.86 -13.46
N CYS A 336 31.51 38.65 -14.41
CA CYS A 336 31.63 37.61 -15.41
C CYS A 336 32.64 38.03 -16.49
N HIS A 337 33.66 37.20 -16.73
CA HIS A 337 34.70 37.47 -17.74
C HIS A 337 34.69 36.45 -18.88
N SER A 338 33.85 35.42 -18.79
CA SER A 338 33.70 34.38 -19.79
C SER A 338 32.25 33.93 -19.88
N GLY A 339 31.87 33.30 -21.00
CA GLY A 339 30.53 32.74 -21.12
C GLY A 339 30.28 31.58 -20.14
N VAL A 340 31.34 30.95 -19.63
CA VAL A 340 31.23 29.98 -18.53
C VAL A 340 30.77 30.65 -17.23
N ASP A 341 31.16 31.89 -16.97
CA ASP A 341 30.71 32.63 -15.78
C ASP A 341 29.22 33.02 -15.91
N LEU A 342 28.82 33.51 -17.08
CA LEU A 342 27.40 33.76 -17.38
C LEU A 342 26.55 32.49 -17.23
N LEU A 343 27.05 31.36 -17.69
CA LEU A 343 26.38 30.06 -17.57
C LEU A 343 26.16 29.66 -16.11
N ARG A 344 27.12 29.95 -15.21
CA ARG A 344 26.98 29.66 -13.77
C ARG A 344 25.88 30.49 -13.15
N SER A 345 25.85 31.81 -13.40
CA SER A 345 24.79 32.70 -12.91
C SER A 345 23.41 32.26 -13.39
N MET A 346 23.31 31.86 -14.66
CA MET A 346 22.09 31.28 -15.21
C MET A 346 21.68 29.96 -14.54
N SER A 347 22.65 29.08 -14.25
CA SER A 347 22.39 27.79 -13.60
C SER A 347 21.80 27.98 -12.21
N ILE A 348 22.37 28.90 -11.42
CA ILE A 348 21.85 29.29 -10.11
C ILE A 348 20.43 29.82 -10.25
N LYS A 349 20.21 30.73 -11.20
CA LYS A 349 18.86 31.29 -11.43
C LYS A 349 17.85 30.21 -11.82
N TRP A 350 18.18 29.38 -12.80
CA TRP A 350 17.31 28.31 -13.27
C TRP A 350 16.94 27.36 -12.14
N LYS A 351 17.89 27.05 -11.24
CA LYS A 351 17.61 26.25 -10.03
C LYS A 351 16.63 26.93 -9.06
N GLY A 352 16.62 28.27 -8.98
CA GLY A 352 15.65 29.04 -8.19
C GLY A 352 14.26 29.16 -8.84
N MET A 353 14.18 29.03 -10.16
CA MET A 353 12.92 29.10 -10.93
C MET A 353 12.28 27.73 -11.18
N GLN A 354 13.06 26.65 -11.10
CA GLN A 354 12.54 25.34 -11.45
C GLN A 354 11.57 24.79 -10.40
N HIS A 355 10.55 24.10 -10.87
CA HIS A 355 9.69 23.24 -10.06
C HIS A 355 9.41 21.95 -10.82
N ILE A 356 9.00 20.92 -10.07
CA ILE A 356 8.72 19.60 -10.64
C ILE A 356 7.41 19.64 -11.40
N GLU A 357 7.45 19.25 -12.67
CA GLU A 357 6.26 18.92 -13.43
C GLU A 357 5.86 17.48 -13.08
N HIS A 358 4.87 17.35 -12.19
CA HIS A 358 4.45 16.04 -11.71
C HIS A 358 3.82 15.21 -12.86
N PRO A 359 4.29 13.97 -13.08
CA PRO A 359 3.82 13.11 -14.17
C PRO A 359 2.32 12.83 -14.08
N ASN A 360 1.71 12.59 -15.24
CA ASN A 360 0.29 12.31 -15.37
C ASN A 360 0.04 10.81 -15.58
N PRO A 361 -1.07 10.26 -15.06
CA PRO A 361 -1.51 8.94 -15.46
C PRO A 361 -1.93 8.95 -16.94
N GLY A 362 -1.82 7.83 -17.63
CA GLY A 362 -2.17 7.73 -19.05
C GLY A 362 -1.04 8.06 -20.03
N VAL A 363 0.14 8.47 -19.55
CA VAL A 363 1.30 8.80 -20.40
C VAL A 363 2.01 7.54 -20.87
N SER A 364 2.34 6.62 -19.97
CA SER A 364 3.03 5.37 -20.30
C SER A 364 2.07 4.25 -20.72
N PHE A 365 0.93 4.14 -20.04
CA PHE A 365 -0.10 3.13 -20.27
C PHE A 365 -1.50 3.69 -19.91
N THR A 366 -2.55 3.15 -20.54
CA THR A 366 -3.93 3.57 -20.28
C THR A 366 -4.52 2.92 -19.03
N TYR A 367 -5.69 3.38 -18.58
CA TYR A 367 -6.43 2.72 -17.48
C TYR A 367 -6.70 1.23 -17.79
N TYR A 368 -7.05 0.91 -19.04
CA TYR A 368 -7.33 -0.47 -19.44
C TYR A 368 -6.08 -1.33 -19.57
N ASP A 369 -4.92 -0.72 -19.83
CA ASP A 369 -3.62 -1.40 -19.76
C ASP A 369 -3.27 -1.72 -18.31
N TRP A 370 -3.40 -0.73 -17.42
CA TRP A 370 -3.22 -0.91 -15.97
C TRP A 370 -4.13 -2.00 -15.40
N LEU A 371 -5.41 -1.98 -15.76
CA LEU A 371 -6.40 -2.97 -15.36
C LEU A 371 -6.04 -4.39 -15.83
N ALA A 372 -5.38 -4.49 -16.98
CA ALA A 372 -4.95 -5.76 -17.56
C ALA A 372 -3.54 -6.19 -17.12
N GLY A 373 -2.85 -5.36 -16.32
CA GLY A 373 -1.50 -5.64 -15.83
C GLY A 373 -0.38 -5.17 -16.76
N ARG A 374 -0.71 -4.54 -17.90
CA ARG A 374 0.27 -4.02 -18.86
C ARG A 374 0.88 -2.70 -18.36
N THR A 375 1.75 -2.79 -17.36
CA THR A 375 2.29 -1.65 -16.60
C THR A 375 3.81 -1.58 -16.58
N GLY A 376 4.51 -2.39 -17.37
CA GLY A 376 5.98 -2.43 -17.38
C GLY A 376 6.65 -1.12 -17.84
N LYS A 377 5.96 -0.35 -18.68
CA LYS A 377 6.51 0.88 -19.24
C LYS A 377 6.46 2.06 -18.27
N ALA A 378 7.60 2.70 -18.04
CA ALA A 378 7.73 3.92 -17.26
C ALA A 378 7.64 5.21 -18.12
N ILE A 379 7.24 6.33 -17.51
CA ILE A 379 7.28 7.66 -18.15
C ILE A 379 8.72 8.12 -18.35
N HIS A 380 9.50 8.10 -17.27
CA HIS A 380 10.95 8.19 -17.31
C HIS A 380 11.52 6.81 -17.00
N SER A 381 12.25 6.24 -17.95
CA SER A 381 12.93 4.96 -17.81
C SER A 381 13.95 5.00 -16.68
N LYS A 382 14.27 3.82 -16.13
CA LYS A 382 15.41 3.65 -15.24
C LYS A 382 16.67 4.12 -15.95
N THR A 383 17.60 4.74 -15.23
CA THR A 383 18.96 5.00 -15.73
C THR A 383 19.91 3.95 -15.16
N LYS A 384 20.89 3.52 -15.95
CA LYS A 384 21.94 2.63 -15.42
C LYS A 384 22.85 3.43 -14.50
N TYR A 385 23.10 2.94 -13.28
CA TYR A 385 23.92 3.60 -12.25
C TYR A 385 25.27 4.14 -12.73
N TRP A 386 25.88 3.53 -13.76
CA TRP A 386 27.19 3.93 -14.31
C TRP A 386 27.11 4.60 -15.69
N HIS A 387 25.91 4.66 -16.28
CA HIS A 387 25.65 5.23 -17.60
C HIS A 387 24.30 5.97 -17.56
N GLU A 388 24.31 7.18 -17.01
CA GLU A 388 23.11 8.03 -16.88
C GLU A 388 22.45 8.33 -18.24
N GLU A 389 23.21 8.19 -19.34
CA GLU A 389 22.74 8.40 -20.72
C GLU A 389 22.05 7.16 -21.33
N GLU A 390 22.14 5.98 -20.71
CA GLU A 390 21.51 4.76 -21.20
C GLU A 390 20.26 4.40 -20.37
N ALA A 391 19.11 4.34 -21.06
CA ALA A 391 17.90 3.77 -20.49
C ALA A 391 18.12 2.31 -20.11
N GLY A 392 17.75 1.97 -18.88
CA GLY A 392 17.62 0.60 -18.40
C GLY A 392 16.41 -0.09 -19.04
N PRO A 393 16.29 -1.42 -18.87
CA PRO A 393 15.12 -2.15 -19.35
C PRO A 393 13.84 -1.65 -18.68
N ASP A 394 12.72 -1.76 -19.40
CA ASP A 394 11.38 -1.61 -18.83
C ASP A 394 11.16 -2.66 -17.71
N ASP A 395 10.22 -2.36 -16.82
CA ASP A 395 9.78 -3.34 -15.82
C ASP A 395 8.95 -4.44 -16.47
N ASP A 396 8.84 -5.57 -15.77
CA ASP A 396 7.89 -6.61 -16.14
C ASP A 396 6.45 -6.12 -15.95
N ASP A 397 5.54 -6.64 -16.78
CA ASP A 397 4.12 -6.39 -16.62
C ASP A 397 3.60 -7.00 -15.31
N HIS A 398 2.66 -6.31 -14.67
CA HIS A 398 2.09 -6.74 -13.41
C HIS A 398 1.18 -7.95 -13.62
N GLU A 399 1.50 -9.03 -12.92
CA GLU A 399 0.67 -10.21 -12.90
C GLU A 399 -0.21 -10.24 -11.65
N TYR A 400 -1.52 -10.04 -11.85
CA TYR A 400 -2.51 -10.16 -10.79
C TYR A 400 -2.65 -11.61 -10.28
N TYR A 401 -2.87 -11.75 -8.98
CA TYR A 401 -3.09 -13.03 -8.32
C TYR A 401 -4.14 -12.90 -7.22
N ASP A 402 -4.67 -14.06 -6.83
CA ASP A 402 -5.68 -14.18 -5.79
C ASP A 402 -5.15 -14.90 -4.56
N VAL A 403 -5.78 -14.57 -3.44
CA VAL A 403 -5.57 -15.22 -2.15
C VAL A 403 -6.91 -15.80 -1.74
N ASP A 404 -6.91 -17.09 -1.40
CA ASP A 404 -8.03 -17.74 -0.75
C ASP A 404 -7.52 -18.46 0.50
N LEU A 405 -7.74 -17.85 1.66
CA LEU A 405 -7.38 -18.43 2.95
C LEU A 405 -8.12 -19.74 3.25
N ARG A 406 -9.30 -19.98 2.65
CA ARG A 406 -10.12 -21.16 2.95
C ARG A 406 -9.71 -22.40 2.14
N SER A 407 -9.05 -22.21 1.01
CA SER A 407 -8.61 -23.31 0.14
C SER A 407 -7.24 -23.89 0.51
N GLY A 408 -6.66 -23.49 1.64
CA GLY A 408 -5.36 -24.00 2.10
C GLY A 408 -5.37 -25.52 2.32
N GLY A 409 -4.93 -26.28 1.30
CA GLY A 409 -4.51 -27.68 1.43
C GLY A 409 -5.40 -28.77 0.80
N SER A 410 -6.03 -28.55 -0.36
CA SER A 410 -6.68 -29.66 -1.10
C SER A 410 -6.25 -29.71 -2.58
N PRO A 411 -5.51 -30.75 -3.02
CA PRO A 411 -4.82 -30.76 -4.32
C PRO A 411 -5.70 -30.77 -5.59
N ASP A 412 -7.03 -30.75 -5.47
CA ASP A 412 -7.89 -31.19 -6.58
C ASP A 412 -8.72 -30.12 -7.28
N HIS A 413 -8.69 -28.84 -6.89
CA HIS A 413 -9.40 -27.79 -7.62
C HIS A 413 -8.54 -26.55 -7.87
N CYS A 414 -7.56 -26.71 -8.79
CA CYS A 414 -7.04 -25.61 -9.59
C CYS A 414 -8.17 -25.09 -10.51
N SER A 415 -9.14 -24.37 -9.93
CA SER A 415 -9.93 -23.43 -10.70
C SER A 415 -9.14 -22.12 -10.68
N CYS A 416 -8.46 -21.87 -11.78
CA CYS A 416 -7.92 -20.58 -12.15
C CYS A 416 -9.06 -19.55 -12.33
N ASN A 417 -9.78 -19.25 -11.24
CA ASN A 417 -10.66 -18.10 -11.15
C ASN A 417 -9.78 -16.90 -10.87
N LYS A 418 -9.14 -16.41 -11.93
CA LYS A 418 -8.54 -15.09 -11.97
C LYS A 418 -9.60 -14.11 -11.45
N TYR A 419 -9.30 -13.34 -10.42
CA TYR A 419 -9.80 -11.99 -10.24
C TYR A 419 -9.16 -11.14 -11.34
N ARG A 420 -9.55 -11.46 -12.58
CA ARG A 420 -9.82 -10.40 -13.52
C ARG A 420 -10.98 -9.64 -12.91
N PRO A 421 -10.93 -8.31 -12.77
CA PRO A 421 -12.17 -7.55 -12.65
C PRO A 421 -13.09 -8.10 -13.75
N ARG A 422 -14.30 -8.53 -13.39
CA ARG A 422 -15.20 -9.30 -14.27
C ARG A 422 -15.79 -8.36 -15.31
N LEU A 423 -14.93 -7.80 -16.15
CA LEU A 423 -15.25 -6.84 -17.17
C LEU A 423 -15.05 -7.55 -18.50
N PHE A 424 -16.18 -7.81 -19.15
CA PHE A 424 -16.36 -8.43 -20.47
C PHE A 424 -16.33 -9.96 -20.55
N GLU A 425 -17.37 -10.59 -20.01
CA GLU A 425 -18.07 -11.62 -20.77
C GLU A 425 -19.40 -11.05 -21.24
N SER A 426 -19.50 -10.70 -22.52
CA SER A 426 -20.76 -10.34 -23.14
C SER A 426 -21.70 -11.53 -23.05
N LYS A 427 -22.76 -11.44 -22.22
CA LYS A 427 -23.96 -12.27 -22.38
C LYS A 427 -24.61 -11.93 -23.72
N VAL A 428 -24.10 -12.51 -24.80
CA VAL A 428 -24.85 -12.62 -26.06
C VAL A 428 -25.97 -13.63 -25.79
N ARG A 429 -27.12 -13.15 -25.33
CA ARG A 429 -28.38 -13.89 -25.44
C ARG A 429 -28.63 -14.10 -26.93
N ARG A 430 -28.40 -15.32 -27.40
CA ARG A 430 -28.96 -15.80 -28.67
C ARG A 430 -30.47 -15.95 -28.47
N ASP A 431 -31.21 -14.87 -28.66
CA ASP A 431 -32.62 -14.98 -28.99
C ASP A 431 -32.71 -15.48 -30.43
N ARG A 432 -32.84 -16.81 -30.58
CA ARG A 432 -33.35 -17.39 -31.82
C ARG A 432 -34.81 -16.97 -31.93
N LEU A 433 -35.06 -16.01 -32.82
CA LEU A 433 -36.38 -15.75 -33.38
C LEU A 433 -36.93 -17.07 -33.95
N ALA A 434 -38.01 -17.53 -33.35
CA ALA A 434 -38.99 -18.39 -33.99
C ALA A 434 -40.20 -17.52 -34.30
N SER A 435 -40.23 -16.93 -35.50
CA SER A 435 -41.41 -16.67 -36.36
C SER A 435 -40.89 -16.19 -37.71
#